data_AF-A0A9R0QSD7-F1
#
_entry.id   AF-A0A9R0QSD7-F1
#
_cell.length_a   1.000
_cell.length_b   1.000
_cell.length_c   1.000
_cell.angle_alpha   90.00
_cell.angle_beta   90.00
_cell.angle_gamma   90.00
#
_symmetry.space_group_name_H-M   'P 1'
#
loop_
_entity.id
_entity.type
_entity.pdbx_description
1 polymer ?
#
loop_
_entity_poly.entity_id
_entity_poly.type
_entity_poly.pdbx_seq_one_letter_code
_entity_poly.pdbx_strand_id
1 'polypeptide(L)'
;MDDSCAVCADALEWVAYGPCGHREVCSTCVVRLRFVLEDSLCCICKTDCPSVFVTKAMGDYTKVILDFSVLPTEANEGNVGEYWYHEDTKAYFDDADHYKMIRAMCRLSCSVCDKAEDQVGQAAQAKRRSRFKSIDQLKGHLFHQHRLYMCNLCLEGRKVFICEQKLYTRAQLAQHTKTGDSEVDGSEIERSGFAGHPVCEFCKYPLYGDNELYTHMSREHYSCHICQSSILGSMIISGTMMI
;
A
#
# COMPACT_ATOMS: atom_id res chain seq x y z
N MET A 1 23.11 15.56 -8.45
CA MET A 1 23.12 14.10 -8.23
C MET A 1 21.89 13.82 -7.39
N ASP A 2 21.06 12.90 -7.85
CA ASP A 2 19.61 12.93 -7.70
C ASP A 2 19.10 12.86 -6.25
N ASP A 3 18.69 13.99 -5.70
CA ASP A 3 17.97 14.12 -4.42
C ASP A 3 16.50 13.64 -4.55
N SER A 4 16.23 12.67 -5.42
CA SER A 4 14.90 12.16 -5.72
C SER A 4 14.79 10.66 -5.49
N CYS A 5 13.64 10.23 -4.98
CA CYS A 5 13.35 8.85 -4.68
C CYS A 5 13.34 8.01 -5.95
N ALA A 6 14.09 6.90 -5.96
CA ALA A 6 14.13 5.96 -7.09
C ALA A 6 12.78 5.30 -7.42
N VAL A 7 11.78 5.42 -6.53
CA VAL A 7 10.44 4.82 -6.71
C VAL A 7 9.40 5.85 -7.12
N CYS A 8 9.27 6.97 -6.39
CA CYS A 8 8.23 7.97 -6.65
C CYS A 8 8.73 9.25 -7.33
N ALA A 9 10.05 9.39 -7.53
CA ALA A 9 10.70 10.60 -8.07
C ALA A 9 10.50 11.89 -7.25
N ASP A 10 9.85 11.83 -6.09
CA ASP A 10 9.76 12.97 -5.15
C ASP A 10 11.09 13.20 -4.43
N ALA A 11 11.26 14.39 -3.84
CA ALA A 11 12.46 14.75 -3.07
C ALA A 11 12.72 13.79 -1.89
N LEU A 12 13.98 13.37 -1.72
CA LEU A 12 14.43 12.52 -0.63
C LEU A 12 14.67 13.34 0.64
N GLU A 13 13.60 13.66 1.37
CA GLU A 13 13.73 14.28 2.70
C GLU A 13 13.97 13.26 3.81
N TRP A 14 13.36 12.09 3.69
CA TRP A 14 13.46 10.98 4.63
C TRP A 14 13.73 9.70 3.86
N VAL A 15 14.76 8.98 4.26
CA VAL A 15 15.18 7.72 3.64
C VAL A 15 14.88 6.56 4.57
N ALA A 16 14.60 5.40 3.98
CA ALA A 16 14.52 4.15 4.72
C ALA A 16 15.37 3.09 4.03
N TYR A 17 16.16 2.36 4.79
CA TYR A 17 17.10 1.37 4.27
C TYR A 17 17.26 0.20 5.22
N GLY A 18 17.58 -0.97 4.67
CA GLY A 18 17.91 -2.17 5.45
C GLY A 18 19.43 -2.37 5.57
N PRO A 19 19.87 -3.56 6.02
CA PRO A 19 21.30 -3.89 6.17
C PRO A 19 22.12 -3.78 4.88
N CYS A 20 21.46 -3.82 3.70
CA CYS A 20 22.10 -3.62 2.41
C CYS A 20 22.55 -2.17 2.15
N GLY A 21 22.09 -1.18 2.94
CA GLY A 21 22.57 0.19 2.90
C GLY A 21 22.08 1.07 1.74
N HIS A 22 21.24 0.56 0.83
CA HIS A 22 20.62 1.36 -0.23
C HIS A 22 19.64 2.39 0.34
N ARG A 23 19.95 3.68 0.16
CA ARG A 23 19.26 4.85 0.71
C ARG A 23 18.56 5.70 -0.35
N GLU A 24 18.52 5.23 -1.59
CA GLU A 24 17.95 5.94 -2.74
C GLU A 24 16.41 5.97 -2.77
N VAL A 25 15.74 5.59 -1.68
CA VAL A 25 14.29 5.40 -1.61
C VAL A 25 13.72 6.10 -0.39
N CYS A 26 12.65 6.87 -0.59
CA CYS A 26 12.01 7.59 0.49
C CYS A 26 11.35 6.63 1.49
N SER A 27 11.24 7.09 2.74
CA SER A 27 10.63 6.30 3.81
C SER A 27 9.20 5.86 3.47
N THR A 28 8.42 6.72 2.84
CA THR A 28 7.02 6.43 2.48
C THR A 28 6.91 5.28 1.48
N CYS A 29 7.80 5.23 0.48
CA CYS A 29 7.82 4.13 -0.49
C CYS A 29 8.26 2.80 0.13
N VAL A 30 9.28 2.81 1.00
CA VAL A 30 9.70 1.59 1.71
C VAL A 30 8.61 1.09 2.66
N VAL A 31 7.98 1.99 3.41
CA VAL A 31 6.85 1.65 4.28
C VAL A 31 5.69 1.10 3.47
N ARG A 32 5.38 1.68 2.29
CA ARG A 32 4.32 1.18 1.41
C ARG A 32 4.61 -0.23 0.92
N LEU A 33 5.84 -0.52 0.49
CA LEU A 33 6.27 -1.88 0.11
C LEU A 33 6.06 -2.87 1.26
N ARG A 34 6.46 -2.50 2.47
CA ARG A 34 6.37 -3.39 3.64
C ARG A 34 4.94 -3.58 4.14
N PHE A 35 4.18 -2.50 4.25
CA PHE A 35 2.86 -2.52 4.88
C PHE A 35 1.74 -2.90 3.90
N VAL A 36 1.77 -2.36 2.69
CA VAL A 36 0.67 -2.53 1.70
C VAL A 36 0.93 -3.71 0.78
N LEU A 37 2.19 -3.97 0.45
CA LEU A 37 2.59 -5.06 -0.45
C LEU A 37 3.18 -6.27 0.27
N GLU A 38 3.35 -6.19 1.60
CA GLU A 38 3.93 -7.25 2.44
C GLU A 38 5.32 -7.71 1.93
N ASP A 39 6.08 -6.79 1.33
CA ASP A 39 7.39 -7.05 0.73
C ASP A 39 8.52 -6.48 1.61
N SER A 40 9.32 -7.38 2.19
CA SER A 40 10.50 -7.06 3.01
C SER A 40 11.80 -6.91 2.21
N LEU A 41 11.77 -7.09 0.89
CA LEU A 41 12.96 -7.00 0.05
C LEU A 41 13.37 -5.54 -0.21
N CYS A 42 14.67 -5.31 -0.33
CA CYS A 42 15.17 -4.04 -0.84
C CYS A 42 14.74 -3.88 -2.31
N CYS A 43 14.04 -2.80 -2.66
CA CYS A 43 13.59 -2.62 -4.05
C CYS A 43 14.73 -2.39 -5.05
N ILE A 44 15.93 -2.00 -4.58
CA ILE A 44 17.14 -1.81 -5.38
C ILE A 44 17.86 -3.13 -5.66
N CYS A 45 18.30 -3.86 -4.61
CA CYS A 45 19.13 -5.06 -4.76
C CYS A 45 18.42 -6.39 -4.48
N LYS A 46 17.14 -6.37 -4.10
CA LYS A 46 16.31 -7.54 -3.76
C LYS A 46 16.78 -8.37 -2.57
N THR A 47 17.75 -7.88 -1.79
CA THR A 47 18.15 -8.50 -0.53
C THR A 47 17.01 -8.41 0.49
N ASP A 48 16.71 -9.51 1.17
CA ASP A 48 15.76 -9.50 2.28
C ASP A 48 16.24 -8.59 3.41
N CYS A 49 15.36 -7.72 3.88
CA CYS A 49 15.64 -6.78 4.94
C CYS A 49 14.61 -7.03 6.07
N PRO A 50 14.94 -7.84 7.08
CA PRO A 50 14.01 -8.14 8.18
C PRO A 50 13.56 -6.89 8.94
N SER A 51 14.44 -5.89 9.03
CA SER A 51 14.15 -4.57 9.57
C SER A 51 14.75 -3.48 8.69
N VAL A 52 14.21 -2.27 8.83
CA VAL A 52 14.74 -1.06 8.18
C VAL A 52 14.92 0.05 9.19
N PHE A 53 15.86 0.94 8.89
CA PHE A 53 16.08 2.17 9.65
C PHE A 53 15.66 3.38 8.81
N VAL A 54 14.96 4.30 9.44
CA VAL A 54 14.39 5.51 8.86
C VAL A 54 15.04 6.72 9.52
N THR A 55 15.53 7.63 8.69
CA THR A 55 16.22 8.84 9.13
C THR A 55 16.07 9.96 8.12
N LYS A 56 16.34 11.19 8.57
CA LYS A 56 16.31 12.38 7.72
C LYS A 56 17.53 12.40 6.81
N ALA A 57 17.31 12.59 5.52
CA ALA A 57 18.39 12.79 4.56
C ALA A 57 19.00 14.18 4.75
N MET A 58 20.29 14.22 5.06
CA MET A 58 21.06 15.45 5.25
C MET A 58 22.36 15.42 4.42
N GLY A 59 22.32 14.79 3.24
CA GLY A 59 23.50 14.56 2.40
C GLY A 59 24.59 13.81 3.17
N ASP A 60 25.79 14.37 3.21
CA ASP A 60 26.96 13.83 3.93
C ASP A 60 26.77 13.71 5.45
N TYR A 61 25.80 14.45 6.02
CA TYR A 61 25.50 14.44 7.45
C TYR A 61 24.37 13.46 7.83
N THR A 62 23.87 12.69 6.87
CA THR A 62 22.83 11.69 7.13
C THR A 62 23.32 10.68 8.16
N LYS A 63 22.56 10.46 9.23
CA LYS A 63 22.89 9.44 10.23
C LYS A 63 22.82 8.05 9.59
N VAL A 64 23.91 7.27 9.70
CA VAL A 64 23.96 5.91 9.15
C VAL A 64 24.17 4.88 10.24
N ILE A 65 23.32 3.86 10.26
CA ILE A 65 23.53 2.63 11.03
C ILE A 65 24.13 1.60 10.08
N LEU A 66 25.39 1.25 10.32
CA LEU A 66 26.12 0.24 9.53
C LEU A 66 25.84 -1.17 10.05
N ASP A 67 25.74 -1.31 11.37
CA ASP A 67 25.46 -2.58 12.02
C ASP A 67 24.04 -2.60 12.58
N PHE A 68 23.13 -3.30 11.90
CA PHE A 68 21.74 -3.43 12.32
C PHE A 68 21.56 -4.25 13.60
N SER A 69 22.61 -4.95 14.06
CA SER A 69 22.60 -5.70 15.33
C SER A 69 22.49 -4.80 16.55
N VAL A 70 22.78 -3.50 16.40
CA VAL A 70 22.60 -2.49 17.47
C VAL A 70 21.13 -2.14 17.71
N LEU A 71 20.24 -2.48 16.78
CA LEU A 71 18.82 -2.21 16.91
C LEU A 71 18.16 -3.23 17.85
N PRO A 72 17.22 -2.82 18.71
CA PRO A 72 16.58 -3.73 19.67
C PRO A 72 15.83 -4.88 18.99
N THR A 73 16.22 -6.13 19.21
CA THR A 73 15.68 -7.33 18.51
C THR A 73 14.21 -7.65 18.86
N GLU A 74 13.76 -7.31 20.06
CA GLU A 74 12.38 -7.58 20.55
C GLU A 74 11.67 -6.26 20.91
N ALA A 75 11.64 -5.35 19.94
CA ALA A 75 10.98 -4.07 20.09
C ALA A 75 9.44 -4.20 20.03
N ASN A 76 8.75 -3.61 21.00
CA ASN A 76 7.30 -3.39 20.93
C ASN A 76 7.01 -2.08 20.20
N GLU A 77 5.82 -1.96 19.62
CA GLU A 77 5.32 -0.73 19.00
C GLU A 77 5.49 0.50 19.93
N GLY A 78 6.20 1.52 19.47
CA GLY A 78 6.43 2.75 20.24
C GLY A 78 7.90 3.08 20.47
N ASN A 79 8.20 3.80 21.55
CA ASN A 79 9.56 4.16 21.89
C ASN A 79 10.31 2.96 22.47
N VAL A 80 11.50 2.69 21.92
CA VAL A 80 12.38 1.59 22.33
C VAL A 80 13.82 2.12 22.39
N GLY A 81 14.24 2.52 23.60
CA GLY A 81 15.53 3.16 23.81
C GLY A 81 15.61 4.51 23.09
N GLU A 82 16.65 4.69 22.29
CA GLU A 82 16.88 5.90 21.49
C GLU A 82 16.04 5.96 20.21
N TYR A 83 15.32 4.88 19.89
CA TYR A 83 14.57 4.75 18.64
C TYR A 83 13.07 4.67 18.88
N TRP A 84 12.31 4.84 17.81
CA TRP A 84 10.89 4.50 17.75
C TRP A 84 10.70 3.35 16.78
N TYR A 85 9.89 2.37 17.16
CA TYR A 85 9.67 1.17 16.37
C TYR A 85 8.22 1.05 15.95
N HIS A 86 8.01 0.82 14.65
CA HIS A 86 6.72 0.51 14.07
C HIS A 86 6.64 -0.97 13.73
N GLU A 87 5.75 -1.69 14.42
CA GLU A 87 5.72 -3.15 14.43
C GLU A 87 5.28 -3.74 13.09
N ASP A 88 4.28 -3.14 12.43
CA ASP A 88 3.73 -3.67 11.17
C ASP A 88 4.72 -3.53 10.01
N THR A 89 5.61 -2.54 10.06
CA THR A 89 6.59 -2.29 8.99
C THR A 89 8.00 -2.74 9.37
N LYS A 90 8.21 -3.23 10.60
CA LYS A 90 9.54 -3.56 11.15
C LYS A 90 10.56 -2.43 10.94
N ALA A 91 10.12 -1.19 11.16
CA ALA A 91 10.89 0.01 10.88
C ALA A 91 11.28 0.74 12.17
N TYR A 92 12.55 1.11 12.29
CA TYR A 92 13.08 1.92 13.36
C TYR A 92 13.26 3.35 12.87
N PHE A 93 12.94 4.33 13.72
CA PHE A 93 13.03 5.75 13.43
C PHE A 93 13.88 6.42 14.50
N ASP A 94 14.74 7.34 14.09
CA ASP A 94 15.45 8.23 15.01
C ASP A 94 14.70 9.54 15.31
N ASP A 95 13.58 9.76 14.64
CA ASP A 95 12.72 10.93 14.83
C ASP A 95 11.30 10.52 15.25
N ALA A 96 10.83 11.11 16.34
CA ALA A 96 9.54 10.78 16.94
C ALA A 96 8.35 11.27 16.10
N ASP A 97 8.48 12.39 15.41
CA ASP A 97 7.38 12.99 14.67
C ASP A 97 7.21 12.30 13.31
N HIS A 98 8.32 11.93 12.67
CA HIS A 98 8.29 11.10 11.47
C HIS A 98 7.70 9.70 11.74
N TYR A 99 8.07 9.08 12.87
CA TYR A 99 7.43 7.84 13.33
C TYR A 99 5.92 8.01 13.50
N LYS A 100 5.45 9.08 14.18
CA LYS A 100 4.01 9.33 14.38
C LYS A 100 3.29 9.52 13.05
N MET A 101 3.91 10.19 12.08
CA MET A 101 3.35 10.41 10.75
C MET A 101 3.18 9.08 9.99
N ILE A 102 4.23 8.28 9.86
CA ILE A 102 4.16 6.96 9.22
C ILE A 102 3.13 6.06 9.93
N ARG A 103 3.16 6.02 11.27
CA ARG A 103 2.19 5.26 12.06
C ARG A 103 0.75 5.72 11.83
N ALA A 104 0.52 7.00 11.59
CA ALA A 104 -0.80 7.51 11.26
C ALA A 104 -1.25 7.03 9.87
N MET A 105 -0.34 7.02 8.88
CA MET A 105 -0.62 6.53 7.53
C MET A 105 -0.98 5.04 7.48
N CYS A 106 -0.33 4.22 8.30
CA CYS A 106 -0.59 2.78 8.38
C CYS A 106 -1.89 2.42 9.12
N ARG A 107 -2.59 3.39 9.75
CA ARG A 107 -3.81 3.11 10.51
C ARG A 107 -5.06 3.14 9.64
N LEU A 108 -6.00 2.25 9.99
CA LEU A 108 -7.39 2.39 9.56
C LEU A 108 -8.00 3.62 10.24
N SER A 109 -8.17 4.67 9.44
CA SER A 109 -8.63 6.00 9.86
C SER A 109 -9.57 6.60 8.82
N CYS A 110 -10.37 7.57 9.25
CA CYS A 110 -11.31 8.27 8.37
C CYS A 110 -10.72 9.63 8.02
N SER A 111 -10.25 9.78 6.78
CA SER A 111 -9.62 11.01 6.29
C SER A 111 -10.51 12.25 6.37
N VAL A 112 -11.85 12.09 6.43
CA VAL A 112 -12.80 13.19 6.63
C VAL A 112 -12.86 13.64 8.09
N CYS A 113 -12.83 12.70 9.03
CA CYS A 113 -12.78 13.03 10.46
C CYS A 113 -11.44 13.66 10.83
N ASP A 114 -10.34 13.11 10.31
CA ASP A 114 -8.99 13.58 10.64
C ASP A 114 -8.79 15.05 10.23
N LYS A 115 -9.27 15.45 9.03
CA LYS A 115 -9.21 16.84 8.54
C LYS A 115 -10.08 17.83 9.32
N ALA A 116 -11.17 17.37 9.93
CA ALA A 116 -12.09 18.24 10.67
C ALA A 116 -11.54 18.64 12.05
N GLU A 117 -10.59 17.88 12.61
CA GLU A 117 -9.96 18.16 13.91
C GLU A 117 -8.92 19.28 13.81
N ASP A 118 -8.22 19.42 12.68
CA ASP A 118 -7.20 20.46 12.47
C ASP A 118 -7.75 21.90 12.50
N GLN A 119 -9.07 22.08 12.38
CA GLN A 119 -9.73 23.40 12.33
C GLN A 119 -10.35 23.84 13.66
N VAL A 120 -10.47 22.95 14.66
CA VAL A 120 -11.13 23.27 15.94
C VAL A 120 -10.23 22.88 17.09
N GLY A 121 -9.30 23.77 17.43
CA GLY A 121 -8.58 23.71 18.68
C GLY A 121 -9.51 23.95 19.86
N GLN A 122 -10.07 22.89 20.45
CA GLN A 122 -10.49 22.87 21.86
C GLN A 122 -10.84 21.46 22.38
N ALA A 123 -10.30 21.20 23.57
CA ALA A 123 -10.44 20.00 24.36
C ALA A 123 -11.89 19.75 24.81
N ALA A 124 -12.69 19.08 23.98
CA ALA A 124 -13.99 18.54 24.40
C ALA A 124 -14.53 17.42 23.50
N GLN A 125 -13.69 16.56 22.89
CA GLN A 125 -14.15 15.24 22.43
C GLN A 125 -12.97 14.33 22.08
N ALA A 126 -12.37 13.70 23.09
CA ALA A 126 -11.51 12.52 22.93
C ALA A 126 -12.27 11.28 22.39
N LYS A 127 -13.37 11.48 21.63
CA LYS A 127 -14.37 10.48 21.28
C LYS A 127 -14.51 10.21 19.77
N ARG A 128 -13.70 10.84 18.91
CA ARG A 128 -13.81 10.65 17.45
C ARG A 128 -12.54 10.23 16.70
N ARG A 129 -11.46 9.87 17.41
CA ARG A 129 -10.50 8.90 16.87
C ARG A 129 -11.16 7.51 16.90
N SER A 130 -12.09 7.28 15.98
CA SER A 130 -12.61 5.93 15.75
C SER A 130 -11.45 5.10 15.23
N ARG A 131 -10.76 4.41 16.15
CA ARG A 131 -9.81 3.36 15.81
C ARG A 131 -10.64 2.21 15.25
N PHE A 132 -10.66 2.10 13.92
CA PHE A 132 -11.34 1.01 13.26
C PHE A 132 -10.47 -0.24 13.39
N LYS A 133 -11.09 -1.37 13.78
CA LYS A 133 -10.39 -2.66 13.87
C LYS A 133 -10.42 -3.42 12.54
N SER A 134 -11.28 -3.03 11.61
CA SER A 134 -11.41 -3.64 10.29
C SER A 134 -11.86 -2.63 9.24
N ILE A 135 -11.58 -2.95 7.97
CA ILE A 135 -12.00 -2.15 6.81
C ILE A 135 -13.53 -2.03 6.76
N ASP A 136 -14.28 -3.08 7.14
CA ASP A 136 -15.75 -3.02 7.18
C ASP A 136 -16.30 -2.01 8.18
N GLN A 137 -15.64 -1.87 9.35
CA GLN A 137 -16.02 -0.85 10.33
C GLN A 137 -15.80 0.56 9.78
N LEU A 138 -14.68 0.77 9.07
CA LEU A 138 -14.39 2.04 8.40
C LEU A 138 -15.41 2.31 7.28
N LYS A 139 -15.72 1.33 6.43
CA LYS A 139 -16.75 1.45 5.38
C LYS A 139 -18.12 1.78 5.96
N GLY A 140 -18.52 1.11 7.03
CA GLY A 140 -19.77 1.39 7.74
C GLY A 140 -19.79 2.82 8.29
N HIS A 141 -18.69 3.26 8.91
CA HIS A 141 -18.56 4.63 9.39
C HIS A 141 -18.69 5.67 8.26
N LEU A 142 -17.96 5.50 7.16
CA LEU A 142 -18.02 6.38 5.99
C LEU A 142 -19.44 6.47 5.43
N PHE A 143 -20.13 5.34 5.35
CA PHE A 143 -21.52 5.29 4.90
C PHE A 143 -22.48 6.02 5.85
N HIS A 144 -22.40 5.73 7.15
CA HIS A 144 -23.36 6.26 8.14
C HIS A 144 -23.12 7.72 8.52
N GLN A 145 -21.86 8.15 8.63
CA GLN A 145 -21.48 9.49 9.10
C GLN A 145 -21.22 10.46 7.95
N HIS A 146 -20.67 9.99 6.82
CA HIS A 146 -20.22 10.86 5.74
C HIS A 146 -20.98 10.67 4.43
N ARG A 147 -21.82 9.63 4.31
CA ARG A 147 -22.48 9.25 3.05
C ARG A 147 -21.48 9.02 1.90
N LEU A 148 -20.28 8.58 2.27
CA LEU A 148 -19.18 8.28 1.36
C LEU A 148 -18.92 6.77 1.31
N TYR A 149 -18.34 6.34 0.21
CA TYR A 149 -18.08 4.95 -0.12
C TYR A 149 -16.66 4.78 -0.67
N MET A 150 -16.09 3.60 -0.44
CA MET A 150 -14.85 3.17 -1.07
C MET A 150 -15.20 2.16 -2.17
N CYS A 151 -14.50 2.23 -3.31
CA CYS A 151 -14.64 1.23 -4.37
C CYS A 151 -13.99 -0.09 -3.93
N ASN A 152 -14.73 -1.20 -3.91
CA ASN A 152 -14.19 -2.51 -3.49
C ASN A 152 -13.07 -2.99 -4.42
N LEU A 153 -13.21 -2.79 -5.72
CA LEU A 153 -12.17 -3.17 -6.69
C LEU A 153 -10.88 -2.38 -6.48
N CYS A 154 -10.98 -1.08 -6.18
CA CYS A 154 -9.81 -0.28 -5.83
C CYS A 154 -9.22 -0.62 -4.46
N LEU A 155 -10.04 -1.00 -3.48
CA LEU A 155 -9.53 -1.48 -2.19
C LEU A 155 -8.66 -2.73 -2.36
N GLU A 156 -9.02 -3.61 -3.28
CA GLU A 156 -8.28 -4.85 -3.56
C GLU A 156 -7.09 -4.60 -4.51
N GLY A 157 -7.30 -3.82 -5.58
CA GLY A 157 -6.33 -3.63 -6.65
C GLY A 157 -5.37 -2.45 -6.49
N ARG A 158 -5.81 -1.32 -5.91
CA ARG A 158 -4.97 -0.13 -5.74
C ARG A 158 -4.11 -0.26 -4.49
N LYS A 159 -2.82 -0.51 -4.67
CA LYS A 159 -1.83 -0.74 -3.60
C LYS A 159 -1.32 0.56 -2.97
N VAL A 160 -2.25 1.31 -2.36
CA VAL A 160 -1.98 2.55 -1.61
C VAL A 160 -2.40 2.41 -0.16
N PHE A 161 -1.97 3.33 0.70
CA PHE A 161 -2.43 3.32 2.09
C PHE A 161 -3.95 3.54 2.16
N ILE A 162 -4.61 3.00 3.19
CA ILE A 162 -6.07 3.12 3.33
C ILE A 162 -6.51 4.58 3.43
N CYS A 163 -5.71 5.45 4.05
CA CYS A 163 -5.98 6.89 4.11
C CYS A 163 -5.82 7.61 2.76
N GLU A 164 -5.11 7.01 1.79
CA GLU A 164 -4.92 7.52 0.42
C GLU A 164 -6.00 7.02 -0.57
N GLN A 165 -6.88 6.11 -0.11
CA GLN A 165 -7.98 5.63 -0.93
C GLN A 165 -9.00 6.73 -1.17
N LYS A 166 -9.48 6.82 -2.42
CA LYS A 166 -10.49 7.80 -2.80
C LYS A 166 -11.84 7.46 -2.17
N LEU A 167 -12.53 8.50 -1.75
CA LEU A 167 -13.88 8.43 -1.20
C LEU A 167 -14.86 9.02 -2.21
N TYR A 168 -15.95 8.30 -2.43
CA TYR A 168 -16.94 8.67 -3.43
C TYR A 168 -18.31 8.85 -2.79
N THR A 169 -19.08 9.82 -3.29
CA THR A 169 -20.53 9.77 -3.13
C THR A 169 -21.10 8.60 -3.95
N ARG A 170 -22.37 8.24 -3.70
CA ARG A 170 -23.03 7.16 -4.45
C ARG A 170 -23.06 7.41 -5.96
N ALA A 171 -23.27 8.65 -6.39
CA ALA A 171 -23.28 9.01 -7.80
C ALA A 171 -21.87 8.92 -8.42
N GLN A 172 -20.86 9.46 -7.72
CA GLN A 172 -19.47 9.39 -8.14
C GLN A 172 -18.97 7.94 -8.23
N LEU A 173 -19.33 7.07 -7.27
CA LEU A 173 -18.91 5.67 -7.33
C LEU A 173 -19.52 4.94 -8.54
N ALA A 174 -20.79 5.20 -8.85
CA ALA A 174 -21.44 4.61 -10.01
C ALA A 174 -20.81 5.08 -11.34
N GLN A 175 -20.36 6.33 -11.39
CA GLN A 175 -19.62 6.89 -12.51
C GLN A 175 -18.21 6.33 -12.61
N HIS A 176 -17.46 6.34 -11.50
CA HIS A 176 -16.13 5.73 -11.36
C HIS A 176 -16.08 4.32 -11.92
N THR A 177 -17.03 3.46 -11.53
CA THR A 177 -17.06 2.07 -12.00
C THR A 177 -17.37 1.95 -13.50
N LYS A 178 -18.17 2.85 -14.08
CA LYS A 178 -18.68 2.72 -15.46
C LYS A 178 -17.87 3.44 -16.53
N THR A 179 -17.42 4.64 -16.21
CA THR A 179 -16.79 5.56 -17.17
C THR A 179 -15.50 6.16 -16.62
N GLY A 180 -15.08 5.71 -15.44
CA GLY A 180 -13.95 6.28 -14.71
C GLY A 180 -14.30 7.55 -13.95
N ASP A 181 -13.26 8.14 -13.36
CA ASP A 181 -13.37 9.40 -12.62
C ASP A 181 -13.46 10.55 -13.63
N SER A 182 -14.65 11.12 -13.80
CA SER A 182 -14.77 12.41 -14.48
C SER A 182 -14.33 13.49 -13.51
N GLU A 183 -13.22 14.14 -13.82
CA GLU A 183 -12.48 15.08 -12.98
C GLU A 183 -13.26 15.77 -11.86
N VAL A 184 -12.96 15.39 -10.63
CA VAL A 184 -13.05 16.24 -9.43
C VAL A 184 -12.14 15.62 -8.35
N ASP A 185 -11.14 16.39 -7.92
CA ASP A 185 -10.10 16.09 -6.90
C ASP A 185 -8.93 15.15 -7.29
N GLY A 186 -8.17 15.49 -8.34
CA GLY A 186 -6.90 14.82 -8.66
C GLY A 186 -5.92 15.69 -9.46
N SER A 187 -4.61 15.40 -9.36
CA SER A 187 -3.56 16.03 -10.17
C SER A 187 -3.71 15.65 -11.65
N GLU A 188 -3.10 16.41 -12.57
CA GLU A 188 -3.24 16.16 -14.02
C GLU A 188 -2.83 14.76 -14.47
N ILE A 189 -2.01 14.07 -13.67
CA ILE A 189 -1.55 12.70 -13.87
C ILE A 189 -2.69 11.69 -13.68
N GLU A 190 -3.64 11.95 -12.78
CA GLU A 190 -4.80 11.07 -12.55
C GLU A 190 -5.92 11.26 -13.61
N ARG A 191 -5.80 12.25 -14.50
CA ARG A 191 -6.81 12.58 -15.52
C ARG A 191 -6.75 11.72 -16.79
N SER A 192 -5.70 10.91 -16.95
CA SER A 192 -5.43 10.25 -18.23
C SER A 192 -5.85 8.78 -18.25
N GLY A 193 -7.00 8.49 -18.86
CA GLY A 193 -7.26 7.18 -19.48
C GLY A 193 -7.94 6.09 -18.63
N PHE A 194 -8.37 6.38 -17.40
CA PHE A 194 -9.18 5.41 -16.65
C PHE A 194 -10.63 5.45 -17.17
N ALA A 195 -11.06 4.41 -17.89
CA ALA A 195 -12.41 4.30 -18.47
C ALA A 195 -13.42 3.57 -17.55
N GLY A 196 -13.05 3.32 -16.29
CA GLY A 196 -13.83 2.53 -15.35
C GLY A 196 -13.35 1.09 -15.23
N HIS A 197 -14.04 0.32 -14.39
CA HIS A 197 -13.68 -1.08 -14.12
C HIS A 197 -14.30 -1.99 -15.19
N PRO A 198 -13.48 -2.76 -15.94
CA PRO A 198 -13.99 -3.62 -16.98
C PRO A 198 -14.86 -4.74 -16.42
N VAL A 199 -15.80 -5.21 -17.23
CA VAL A 199 -16.73 -6.27 -16.87
C VAL A 199 -16.57 -7.41 -17.86
N CYS A 200 -16.50 -8.64 -17.35
CA CYS A 200 -16.47 -9.84 -18.17
C CYS A 200 -17.70 -9.91 -19.08
N GLU A 201 -17.51 -10.09 -20.38
CA GLU A 201 -18.62 -10.15 -21.34
C GLU A 201 -19.49 -11.40 -21.17
N PHE A 202 -18.95 -12.50 -20.62
CA PHE A 202 -19.63 -13.78 -20.45
C PHE A 202 -20.42 -13.89 -19.15
N CYS A 203 -19.76 -13.67 -18.00
CA CYS A 203 -20.38 -13.84 -16.68
C CYS A 203 -20.79 -12.51 -16.02
N LYS A 204 -20.49 -11.37 -16.65
CA LYS A 204 -20.79 -10.02 -16.13
C LYS A 204 -20.13 -9.70 -14.78
N TYR A 205 -19.08 -10.44 -14.40
CA TYR A 205 -18.30 -10.16 -13.21
C TYR A 205 -17.40 -8.93 -13.40
N PRO A 206 -17.41 -7.94 -12.49
CA PRO A 206 -16.59 -6.73 -12.60
C PRO A 206 -15.16 -6.98 -12.10
N LEU A 207 -14.17 -6.37 -12.76
CA LEU A 207 -12.75 -6.60 -12.51
C LEU A 207 -12.00 -5.27 -12.37
N TYR A 208 -10.86 -5.30 -11.68
CA TYR A 208 -10.09 -4.09 -11.37
C TYR A 208 -9.56 -3.39 -12.62
N GLY A 209 -8.96 -4.13 -13.55
CA GLY A 209 -8.47 -3.60 -14.81
C GLY A 209 -8.37 -4.68 -15.89
N ASP A 210 -7.81 -4.30 -17.04
CA ASP A 210 -7.73 -5.16 -18.22
C ASP A 210 -6.83 -6.38 -18.00
N ASN A 211 -5.82 -6.28 -17.15
CA ASN A 211 -4.94 -7.41 -16.79
C ASN A 211 -5.70 -8.49 -16.00
N GLU A 212 -6.51 -8.07 -15.02
CA GLU A 212 -7.37 -8.98 -14.27
C GLU A 212 -8.46 -9.57 -15.19
N LEU A 213 -9.03 -8.76 -16.09
CA LEU A 213 -9.96 -9.25 -17.11
C LEU A 213 -9.32 -10.31 -18.01
N TYR A 214 -8.14 -10.06 -18.55
CA TYR A 214 -7.42 -11.03 -19.35
C TYR A 214 -7.15 -12.33 -18.59
N THR A 215 -6.70 -12.23 -17.34
CA THR A 215 -6.43 -13.39 -16.48
C THR A 215 -7.71 -14.19 -16.20
N HIS A 216 -8.80 -13.50 -15.89
CA HIS A 216 -10.12 -14.10 -15.67
C HIS A 216 -10.64 -14.79 -16.95
N MET A 217 -10.53 -14.12 -18.11
CA MET A 217 -10.88 -14.69 -19.42
C MET A 217 -10.10 -15.97 -19.69
N SER A 218 -8.79 -15.96 -19.51
CA SER A 218 -7.94 -17.13 -19.77
C SER A 218 -8.20 -18.31 -18.83
N ARG A 219 -8.66 -18.08 -17.60
CA ARG A 219 -8.86 -19.15 -16.61
C ARG A 219 -10.28 -19.68 -16.59
N GLU A 220 -11.27 -18.79 -16.63
CA GLU A 220 -12.68 -19.12 -16.38
C GLU A 220 -13.48 -19.36 -17.66
N HIS A 221 -13.04 -18.82 -18.80
CA HIS A 221 -13.82 -18.83 -20.04
C HIS A 221 -13.07 -19.41 -21.24
N TYR A 222 -11.77 -19.17 -21.35
CA TYR A 222 -10.92 -19.63 -22.44
C TYR A 222 -9.86 -20.61 -21.92
N SER A 223 -10.30 -21.79 -21.48
CA SER A 223 -9.37 -22.90 -21.32
C SER A 223 -8.97 -23.43 -22.69
N CYS A 224 -7.73 -23.21 -23.10
CA CYS A 224 -7.20 -23.82 -24.30
C CYS A 224 -7.08 -25.33 -24.08
N HIS A 225 -7.87 -26.12 -24.80
CA HIS A 225 -7.81 -27.59 -24.75
C HIS A 225 -6.43 -28.15 -25.11
N ILE A 226 -5.63 -27.42 -25.90
CA ILE A 226 -4.26 -27.82 -26.28
C ILE A 226 -3.27 -27.60 -25.11
N CYS A 227 -3.46 -26.55 -24.30
CA CYS A 227 -2.63 -26.27 -23.13
C CYS A 227 -2.92 -27.24 -21.96
N GLN A 228 -4.17 -27.68 -21.79
CA GLN A 228 -4.53 -28.72 -20.81
C GLN A 228 -3.86 -30.08 -21.15
N SER A 229 -3.76 -30.43 -22.44
CA SER A 229 -3.09 -31.67 -22.86
C SER A 229 -1.57 -31.65 -22.68
N SER A 230 -0.95 -30.47 -22.69
CA SER A 230 0.51 -30.31 -22.53
C SER A 230 0.97 -30.43 -21.06
N ILE A 231 0.10 -30.06 -20.12
CA ILE A 231 0.35 -30.23 -18.67
C ILE A 231 0.22 -31.71 -18.28
N LEU A 232 -0.74 -32.44 -18.86
CA LEU A 232 -0.88 -33.88 -18.63
C LEU A 232 0.23 -34.70 -19.32
N GLY A 233 0.76 -34.24 -20.45
CA GLY A 233 1.87 -34.87 -21.16
C GLY A 233 3.21 -34.81 -20.41
N SER A 234 3.38 -33.86 -19.48
CA SER A 234 4.61 -33.72 -18.68
C SER A 234 4.63 -34.63 -17.45
N MET A 235 3.46 -35.03 -16.94
CA MET A 235 3.34 -35.96 -15.79
C MET A 235 3.48 -37.44 -16.20
N ILE A 236 3.30 -37.78 -17.48
CA ILE A 236 3.41 -39.17 -17.96
C ILE A 236 4.87 -39.57 -18.25
N ILE A 237 5.78 -38.61 -18.49
CA ILE A 237 7.20 -38.91 -18.84
C ILE A 237 8.04 -39.27 -17.59
N SER A 238 7.54 -39.02 -16.37
CA SER A 238 8.21 -39.47 -15.13
C SER A 238 7.66 -40.79 -14.59
N GLY A 239 7.00 -41.59 -15.42
CA GLY A 239 6.51 -42.93 -15.11
C GLY A 239 7.28 -44.01 -15.86
N THR A 240 8.53 -44.27 -15.49
CA THR A 240 9.20 -45.54 -15.83
C THR A 240 9.16 -46.45 -14.60
N MET A 241 8.16 -47.33 -14.55
CA MET A 241 8.29 -48.61 -13.85
C MET A 241 9.33 -49.43 -14.61
N MET A 242 10.33 -49.98 -13.92
CA MET A 242 10.82 -51.34 -14.22
C MET A 242 11.72 -51.87 -13.09
N ILE A 243 11.20 -52.94 -12.47
CA ILE A 243 11.83 -54.03 -11.67
C ILE A 243 12.41 -53.72 -10.30
#